data_AF-A0A944GVR0-F1
#
_entry.id   AF-A0A944GVR0-F1
#
_cell.length_a   1.000
_cell.length_b   1.000
_cell.length_c   1.000
_cell.angle_alpha   90.00
_cell.angle_beta   90.00
_cell.angle_gamma   90.00
#
_symmetry.space_group_name_H-M   'P 1'
#
loop_
_entity.id
_entity.type
_entity.pdbx_description
1 polymer ?
#
loop_
_entity_poly.entity_id
_entity_poly.type
_entity_poly.pdbx_seq_one_letter_code
_entity_poly.pdbx_strand_id
1 'polypeptide(L)'
;MRLAGRKSISQLTVAQTVMMIAVGSLIIQPVSERNIWITMVITFLMVTTLIFIEYIVLKYDALETFIYGKSLLVVENGQLNESNLKKLRLTVDMLEVRLRQQSIQNFSDLKWATIESNGQLGYMLKPEKQYATKEDIQMLITLIEAAQTKPAVNLQPAQSNSSDNIFKEIKNQKHIKEHPEELK
;
A
#
# COMPACT_ATOMS: atom_id res chain seq x y z
N MET A 1 -8.50 17.71 25.15
CA MET A 1 -8.34 17.62 23.67
C MET A 1 -8.03 16.19 23.19
N ARG A 2 -8.76 15.15 23.65
CA ARG A 2 -8.71 13.77 23.11
C ARG A 2 -10.09 13.27 22.63
N LEU A 3 -11.11 14.14 22.70
CA LEU A 3 -12.52 13.76 22.48
C LEU A 3 -12.97 13.91 21.02
N ALA A 4 -12.20 14.63 20.17
CA ALA A 4 -12.57 14.89 18.77
C ALA A 4 -12.15 13.77 17.78
N GLY A 5 -11.58 12.67 18.27
CA GLY A 5 -11.09 11.57 17.41
C GLY A 5 -9.79 11.90 16.66
N ARG A 6 -9.32 10.95 15.83
CA ARG A 6 -8.13 11.10 14.96
C ARG A 6 -8.47 11.25 13.48
N LYS A 7 -9.68 11.72 13.16
CA LYS A 7 -10.13 11.88 11.76
C LYS A 7 -9.53 13.14 11.15
N SER A 8 -8.86 13.02 10.01
CA SER A 8 -8.43 14.19 9.21
C SER A 8 -9.63 14.83 8.48
N ILE A 9 -9.48 16.06 7.98
CA ILE A 9 -10.55 16.79 7.27
C ILE A 9 -11.14 15.96 6.11
N SER A 10 -10.29 15.21 5.40
CA SER A 10 -10.68 14.34 4.28
C SER A 10 -11.44 13.07 4.70
N GLN A 11 -11.51 12.78 5.99
CA GLN A 11 -12.18 11.61 6.56
C GLN A 11 -13.47 12.01 7.30
N LEU A 12 -13.84 13.29 7.29
CA LEU A 12 -15.08 13.76 7.86
C LEU A 12 -16.26 13.36 6.98
N THR A 13 -17.35 12.95 7.62
CA THR A 13 -18.60 12.69 6.91
C THR A 13 -19.20 14.01 6.40
N VAL A 14 -20.07 13.90 5.40
CA VAL A 14 -20.83 15.07 4.90
C VAL A 14 -21.63 15.72 6.03
N ALA A 15 -22.24 14.91 6.90
CA ALA A 15 -22.98 15.39 8.07
C ALA A 15 -22.09 16.15 9.06
N GLN A 16 -20.88 15.65 9.35
CA GLN A 16 -19.90 16.34 10.20
C GLN A 16 -19.48 17.70 9.61
N THR A 17 -19.29 17.75 8.29
CA THR A 17 -18.91 18.97 7.58
C THR A 17 -20.03 20.01 7.62
N VAL A 18 -21.27 19.60 7.32
CA VAL A 18 -22.45 20.47 7.38
C VAL A 18 -22.68 20.98 8.81
N MET A 19 -22.49 20.13 9.82
CA MET A 19 -22.59 20.54 11.23
C MET A 19 -21.55 21.60 11.58
N MET A 20 -20.31 21.44 11.16
CA MET A 20 -19.25 22.42 11.43
C MET A 20 -19.61 23.79 10.84
N ILE A 21 -20.14 23.82 9.63
CA ILE A 21 -20.64 25.04 8.98
C ILE A 21 -21.83 25.62 9.75
N ALA A 22 -22.79 24.78 10.14
CA ALA A 22 -23.96 25.20 10.91
C ALA A 22 -23.56 25.82 12.26
N VAL A 23 -22.72 25.15 13.04
CA VAL A 23 -22.20 25.67 14.32
C VAL A 23 -21.43 26.97 14.11
N GLY A 24 -20.59 27.06 13.07
CA GLY A 24 -19.90 28.29 12.71
C GLY A 24 -20.88 29.45 12.44
N SER A 25 -21.93 29.19 11.67
CA SER A 25 -22.97 30.20 11.39
C SER A 25 -23.73 30.64 12.64
N LEU A 26 -24.02 29.71 13.56
CA LEU A 26 -24.72 29.97 14.82
C LEU A 26 -23.92 30.85 15.79
N ILE A 27 -22.59 30.76 15.75
CA ILE A 27 -21.71 31.62 16.56
C ILE A 27 -21.74 33.07 16.04
N ILE A 28 -21.82 33.24 14.71
CA ILE A 28 -21.83 34.56 14.06
C ILE A 28 -23.22 35.20 14.18
N GLN A 29 -24.28 34.43 13.94
CA GLN A 29 -25.68 34.86 13.99
C GLN A 29 -26.46 33.93 14.92
N PRO A 30 -26.61 34.29 16.20
CA PRO A 30 -27.42 33.51 17.13
C PRO A 30 -28.87 33.40 16.67
N VAL A 31 -29.46 32.21 16.75
CA VAL A 31 -30.86 31.95 16.34
C VAL A 31 -31.86 32.84 17.07
N SER A 32 -31.53 33.25 18.29
CA SER A 32 -32.31 34.20 19.08
C SER A 32 -31.46 35.41 19.42
N GLU A 33 -31.82 36.57 18.88
CA GLU A 33 -31.19 37.86 19.21
C GLU A 33 -31.30 38.22 20.70
N ARG A 34 -32.26 37.61 21.42
CA ARG A 34 -32.57 37.97 22.81
C ARG A 34 -31.94 37.04 23.86
N ASN A 35 -31.63 35.80 23.50
CA ASN A 35 -31.22 34.77 24.47
C ASN A 35 -30.06 33.89 23.95
N ILE A 36 -28.82 34.36 24.12
CA ILE A 36 -27.59 33.62 23.76
C ILE A 36 -27.51 32.22 24.40
N TRP A 37 -28.09 32.06 25.60
CA TRP A 37 -28.20 30.79 26.31
C TRP A 37 -28.97 29.73 25.51
N ILE A 38 -30.04 30.13 24.81
CA ILE A 38 -30.83 29.21 23.99
C ILE A 38 -29.99 28.72 22.80
N THR A 39 -29.26 29.64 22.15
CA THR A 39 -28.34 29.29 21.04
C THR A 39 -27.25 28.31 21.50
N MET A 40 -26.67 28.50 22.69
CA MET A 40 -25.69 27.56 23.25
C MET A 40 -26.28 26.18 23.54
N VAL A 41 -27.50 26.11 24.10
CA VAL A 41 -28.18 24.83 24.34
C VAL A 41 -28.48 24.10 23.04
N ILE A 42 -28.96 24.81 22.02
CA ILE A 42 -29.23 24.24 20.69
C ILE A 42 -27.94 23.70 20.05
N THR A 43 -26.86 24.47 20.15
CA THR A 43 -25.55 24.09 19.59
C THR A 43 -25.01 22.85 20.29
N PHE A 44 -25.07 22.81 21.63
CA PHE A 44 -24.67 21.65 22.42
C PHE A 44 -25.50 20.42 22.04
N LEU A 45 -26.83 20.57 21.95
CA LEU A 45 -27.74 19.50 21.56
C LEU A 45 -27.39 18.94 20.17
N MET A 46 -27.15 19.80 19.17
CA MET A 46 -26.73 19.36 17.84
C MET A 46 -25.45 18.51 17.89
N VAL A 47 -24.41 19.00 18.58
CA VAL A 47 -23.14 18.29 18.70
C VAL A 47 -23.31 16.95 19.42
N THR A 48 -24.05 16.92 20.53
CA THR A 48 -24.34 15.68 21.26
C THR A 48 -25.13 14.69 20.42
N THR A 49 -26.14 15.14 19.68
CA THR A 49 -26.91 14.28 18.77
C THR A 49 -26.03 13.68 17.69
N LEU A 50 -25.09 14.42 17.10
CA LEU A 50 -24.19 13.87 16.09
C LEU A 50 -23.27 12.80 16.67
N ILE A 51 -22.67 13.05 17.84
CA ILE A 51 -21.82 12.08 18.52
C ILE A 51 -22.63 10.81 18.87
N PHE A 52 -23.87 10.98 19.31
CA PHE A 52 -24.77 9.87 19.61
C PHE A 52 -25.12 9.05 18.37
N ILE A 53 -25.42 9.70 17.25
CA ILE A 53 -25.64 9.03 15.96
C ILE A 53 -24.36 8.28 15.54
N GLU A 54 -23.18 8.91 15.62
CA GLU A 54 -21.91 8.27 15.26
C GLU A 54 -21.63 7.04 16.13
N TYR A 55 -21.94 7.12 17.44
CA TYR A 55 -21.86 5.99 18.35
C TYR A 55 -22.81 4.85 17.95
N ILE A 56 -24.06 5.16 17.60
CA ILE A 56 -25.03 4.16 17.12
C ILE A 56 -24.53 3.51 15.83
N VAL A 57 -24.02 4.29 14.88
CA VAL A 57 -23.50 3.76 13.62
C VAL A 57 -22.33 2.80 13.88
N LEU A 58 -21.42 3.14 14.79
CA LEU A 58 -20.32 2.26 15.20
C LEU A 58 -20.77 1.02 15.98
N LYS A 59 -21.97 1.04 16.58
CA LYS A 59 -22.51 -0.10 17.33
C LYS A 59 -23.14 -1.15 16.43
N TYR A 60 -23.57 -0.77 15.22
CA TYR A 60 -24.32 -1.62 14.31
C TYR A 60 -23.70 -1.65 12.91
N ASP A 61 -23.07 -2.76 12.54
CA ASP A 61 -22.38 -2.95 11.25
C ASP A 61 -23.28 -2.68 10.03
N ALA A 62 -24.59 -2.94 10.13
CA ALA A 62 -25.55 -2.64 9.07
C ALA A 62 -25.72 -1.13 8.84
N LEU A 63 -25.76 -0.35 9.93
CA LEU A 63 -25.80 1.11 9.87
C LEU A 63 -24.45 1.66 9.41
N GLU A 64 -23.34 1.08 9.87
CA GLU A 64 -22.00 1.42 9.40
C GLU A 64 -21.89 1.24 7.89
N THR A 65 -22.27 0.07 7.39
CA THR A 65 -22.26 -0.27 5.97
C THR A 65 -23.19 0.65 5.16
N PHE A 66 -24.34 1.04 5.71
CA PHE A 66 -25.29 1.91 5.01
C PHE A 66 -24.80 3.37 4.96
N ILE A 67 -24.24 3.88 6.06
CA ILE A 67 -23.80 5.28 6.18
C ILE A 67 -22.44 5.50 5.55
N TYR A 68 -21.48 4.62 5.84
CA TYR A 68 -20.13 4.69 5.31
C TYR A 68 -19.94 3.88 4.04
N GLY A 69 -20.94 3.16 3.51
CA GLY A 69 -20.78 2.40 2.28
C GLY A 69 -19.80 1.22 2.39
N LYS A 70 -19.76 0.40 1.34
CA LYS A 70 -18.74 -0.65 1.18
C LYS A 70 -17.65 -0.17 0.22
N SER A 71 -16.41 -0.58 0.49
CA SER A 71 -15.34 -0.48 -0.49
C SER A 71 -15.65 -1.36 -1.70
N LEU A 72 -15.49 -0.82 -2.91
CA LEU A 72 -15.77 -1.56 -4.15
C LEU A 72 -14.46 -1.90 -4.85
N LEU A 73 -14.29 -3.19 -5.16
CA LEU A 73 -13.16 -3.68 -5.94
C LEU A 73 -13.26 -3.20 -7.38
N VAL A 74 -12.26 -2.46 -7.84
CA VAL A 74 -12.19 -1.91 -9.20
C VAL A 74 -11.13 -2.59 -10.07
N VAL A 75 -10.09 -3.16 -9.46
CA VAL A 75 -9.07 -3.98 -10.16
C VAL A 75 -8.82 -5.23 -9.33
N GLU A 76 -8.77 -6.39 -9.98
CA GLU A 76 -8.45 -7.67 -9.36
C GLU A 76 -7.46 -8.44 -10.23
N ASN A 77 -6.30 -8.78 -9.66
CA ASN A 77 -5.19 -9.47 -10.33
C ASN A 77 -4.74 -8.82 -11.65
N GLY A 78 -4.92 -7.51 -11.77
CA GLY A 78 -4.61 -6.71 -12.95
C GLY A 78 -5.72 -6.66 -14.01
N GLN A 79 -6.89 -7.26 -13.73
CA GLN A 79 -8.08 -7.14 -14.57
C GLN A 79 -9.04 -6.09 -13.99
N LEU A 80 -9.64 -5.31 -14.87
CA LEU A 80 -10.58 -4.26 -14.51
C LEU A 80 -11.97 -4.83 -14.21
N ASN A 81 -12.58 -4.40 -13.11
CA ASN A 81 -13.97 -4.73 -12.82
C ASN A 81 -14.90 -3.62 -13.33
N GLU A 82 -15.25 -3.69 -14.61
CA GLU A 82 -16.14 -2.72 -15.25
C GLU A 82 -17.52 -2.63 -14.59
N SER A 83 -18.03 -3.73 -14.04
CA SER A 83 -19.33 -3.75 -13.39
C SER A 83 -19.36 -2.85 -12.15
N ASN A 84 -18.28 -2.85 -11.37
CA ASN A 84 -18.15 -2.01 -10.19
C ASN A 84 -17.81 -0.56 -10.55
N LEU A 85 -17.04 -0.33 -11.62
CA LEU A 85 -16.82 1.02 -12.16
C LEU A 85 -18.12 1.70 -12.60
N LYS A 86 -19.02 0.96 -13.28
CA LYS A 86 -20.35 1.47 -13.67
C LYS A 86 -21.20 1.82 -12.45
N LYS A 87 -21.19 1.00 -11.39
CA LYS A 87 -21.88 1.30 -10.12
C LYS A 87 -21.34 2.57 -9.45
N LEU A 88 -20.03 2.78 -9.51
CA LEU A 88 -19.35 3.96 -8.96
C LEU A 88 -19.46 5.20 -9.84
N ARG A 89 -20.05 5.09 -11.05
CA ARG A 89 -20.04 6.14 -12.09
C ARG A 89 -18.61 6.65 -12.35
N LEU A 90 -17.64 5.74 -12.31
CA LEU A 90 -16.23 6.04 -12.46
C LEU A 90 -15.72 5.54 -13.81
N THR A 91 -15.14 6.43 -14.61
CA THR A 91 -14.52 6.07 -15.89
C THR A 91 -13.15 5.41 -15.69
N VAL A 92 -12.70 4.65 -16.68
CA VAL A 92 -11.38 4.02 -16.68
C VAL A 92 -10.28 5.08 -16.59
N ASP A 93 -10.37 6.14 -17.40
CA ASP A 93 -9.42 7.26 -17.40
C ASP A 93 -9.26 7.90 -16.02
N MET A 94 -10.36 8.05 -15.28
CA MET A 94 -10.33 8.66 -13.95
C MET A 94 -9.74 7.72 -12.91
N LEU A 95 -9.90 6.40 -13.07
CA LEU A 95 -9.17 5.41 -12.28
C LEU A 95 -7.66 5.45 -12.60
N GLU A 96 -7.28 5.52 -13.88
CA GLU A 96 -5.88 5.63 -14.30
C GLU A 96 -5.20 6.89 -13.76
N VAL A 97 -5.90 8.03 -13.75
CA VAL A 97 -5.40 9.27 -13.12
C VAL A 97 -5.11 9.04 -11.64
N ARG A 98 -6.00 8.37 -10.90
CA ARG A 98 -5.78 8.07 -9.48
C ARG A 98 -4.62 7.11 -9.26
N LEU A 99 -4.47 6.09 -10.10
CA LEU A 99 -3.33 5.15 -10.04
C LEU A 99 -2.01 5.85 -10.33
N ARG A 100 -1.99 6.74 -11.31
CA ARG A 100 -0.82 7.55 -11.65
C ARG A 100 -0.42 8.51 -10.53
N GLN A 101 -1.38 9.05 -9.78
CA GLN A 101 -1.08 9.82 -8.56
C GLN A 101 -0.37 8.98 -7.48
N GLN A 102 -0.55 7.65 -7.51
CA GLN A 102 0.15 6.70 -6.64
C GLN A 102 1.42 6.12 -7.30
N SER A 103 1.90 6.70 -8.40
CA SER A 103 3.04 6.21 -9.19
C SER A 103 2.84 4.82 -9.82
N ILE A 104 1.60 4.39 -10.04
CA ILE A 104 1.25 3.11 -10.69
C ILE A 104 0.82 3.39 -12.12
N GLN A 105 1.53 2.81 -13.09
CA GLN A 105 1.28 3.04 -14.52
C GLN A 105 0.39 1.98 -15.14
N ASN A 106 0.54 0.71 -14.73
CA ASN A 106 -0.17 -0.41 -15.33
C ASN A 106 -1.09 -1.09 -14.33
N PHE A 107 -2.29 -1.45 -14.77
CA PHE A 107 -3.19 -2.30 -13.98
C PHE A 107 -2.55 -3.66 -13.68
N SER A 108 -1.77 -4.21 -14.61
CA SER A 108 -1.11 -5.51 -14.49
C SER A 108 -0.20 -5.64 -13.27
N ASP A 109 0.31 -4.54 -12.73
CA ASP A 109 1.17 -4.51 -11.56
C ASP A 109 0.38 -4.64 -10.23
N LEU A 110 -0.95 -4.48 -10.28
CA LEU A 110 -1.83 -4.54 -9.12
C LEU A 110 -2.27 -5.98 -8.83
N LYS A 111 -2.21 -6.35 -7.55
CA LYS A 111 -2.93 -7.51 -7.02
C LYS A 111 -4.41 -7.16 -6.84
N TRP A 112 -4.70 -6.00 -6.30
CA TRP A 112 -6.06 -5.47 -6.21
C TRP A 112 -6.05 -3.94 -6.08
N ALA A 113 -7.15 -3.31 -6.47
CA ALA A 113 -7.45 -1.92 -6.14
C ALA A 113 -8.93 -1.75 -5.82
N THR A 114 -9.21 -0.93 -4.82
CA THR A 114 -10.56 -0.63 -4.32
C THR A 114 -10.81 0.87 -4.30
N ILE A 115 -12.07 1.25 -4.45
CA ILE A 115 -12.52 2.62 -4.15
C ILE A 115 -13.27 2.57 -2.83
N GLU A 116 -12.71 3.26 -1.84
CA GLU A 116 -13.31 3.48 -0.54
C GLU A 116 -14.49 4.44 -0.66
N SER A 117 -15.34 4.49 0.37
CA SER A 117 -16.56 5.29 0.35
C SER A 117 -16.37 6.80 0.38
N ASN A 118 -15.22 7.25 0.89
CA ASN A 118 -14.76 8.63 0.77
C ASN A 118 -14.20 8.94 -0.64
N GLY A 119 -14.25 7.98 -1.57
CA GLY A 119 -13.75 8.11 -2.94
C GLY A 119 -12.24 7.93 -3.10
N GLN A 120 -11.53 7.57 -2.02
CA GLN A 120 -10.09 7.31 -2.07
C GLN A 120 -9.79 5.95 -2.70
N LEU A 121 -8.61 5.85 -3.30
CA LEU A 121 -8.11 4.62 -3.91
C LEU A 121 -7.29 3.83 -2.89
N GLY A 122 -7.76 2.63 -2.53
CA GLY A 122 -6.96 1.61 -1.87
C GLY A 122 -6.31 0.70 -2.92
N TYR A 123 -5.07 0.25 -2.70
CA TYR A 123 -4.42 -0.66 -3.63
C TYR A 123 -3.38 -1.56 -2.96
N MET A 124 -3.06 -2.65 -3.63
CA MET A 124 -1.91 -3.50 -3.32
C MET A 124 -1.24 -3.97 -4.60
N LEU A 125 0.08 -3.81 -4.68
CA LEU A 125 0.90 -4.31 -5.78
C LEU A 125 1.08 -5.83 -5.69
N LYS A 126 1.34 -6.47 -6.83
CA LYS A 126 1.77 -7.87 -6.88
C LYS A 126 3.12 -8.03 -6.15
N PRO A 127 3.41 -9.20 -5.54
CA PRO A 127 4.63 -9.41 -4.76
C PRO A 127 5.91 -9.01 -5.51
N GLU A 128 6.00 -9.32 -6.80
CA GLU A 128 7.14 -8.99 -7.68
C GLU A 128 7.35 -7.49 -7.89
N LYS A 129 6.32 -6.67 -7.64
CA LYS A 129 6.31 -5.21 -7.85
C LYS A 129 6.28 -4.45 -6.53
N GLN A 130 6.23 -5.13 -5.39
CA GLN A 130 6.26 -4.49 -4.08
C GLN A 130 7.66 -3.95 -3.78
N TYR A 131 7.71 -2.83 -3.07
CA TYR A 131 8.97 -2.29 -2.57
C TYR A 131 9.56 -3.23 -1.53
N ALA A 132 10.88 -3.42 -1.56
CA ALA A 132 11.59 -4.21 -0.56
C ALA A 132 11.43 -3.55 0.83
N THR A 133 11.04 -4.35 1.81
CA THR A 133 10.99 -3.92 3.20
C THR A 133 12.37 -4.02 3.85
N LYS A 134 12.53 -3.39 5.02
CA LYS A 134 13.77 -3.53 5.81
C LYS A 134 14.04 -4.99 6.20
N GLU A 135 12.97 -5.75 6.46
CA GLU A 135 13.06 -7.18 6.80
C GLU A 135 13.57 -8.00 5.61
N ASP A 136 13.09 -7.72 4.39
CA ASP A 136 13.56 -8.40 3.17
C ASP A 136 15.06 -8.15 2.95
N ILE A 137 15.53 -6.91 3.18
CA ILE A 137 16.94 -6.56 3.05
C ILE A 137 17.79 -7.26 4.13
N GLN A 138 17.32 -7.32 5.38
CA GLN A 138 18.02 -8.03 6.45
C GLN A 138 18.07 -9.54 6.19
N MET A 139 16.99 -10.12 5.66
CA MET A 139 16.99 -11.51 5.21
C MET A 139 18.03 -11.72 4.12
N LEU A 140 18.13 -10.84 3.13
CA LEU A 140 19.19 -10.93 2.11
C LEU A 140 20.60 -10.80 2.69
N ILE A 141 20.84 -9.88 3.62
CA ILE A 141 22.14 -9.72 4.29
C ILE A 141 22.52 -10.98 5.06
N THR A 142 21.60 -11.54 5.86
CA THR A 142 21.86 -12.76 6.62
C THR A 142 22.10 -13.96 5.71
N LEU A 143 21.39 -14.07 4.58
CA LEU A 143 21.64 -15.09 3.57
C LEU A 143 23.03 -14.93 2.91
N ILE A 144 23.45 -13.70 2.63
CA ILE A 144 24.79 -13.40 2.08
C ILE A 144 25.88 -13.71 3.11
N GLU A 145 25.72 -13.32 4.37
CA GLU A 145 26.65 -13.63 5.45
C GLU A 145 26.72 -15.14 5.71
N ALA A 146 25.59 -15.86 5.70
CA ALA A 146 25.56 -17.31 5.79
C ALA A 146 26.23 -18.00 4.59
N ALA A 147 26.13 -17.41 3.40
CA ALA A 147 26.82 -17.89 2.21
C ALA A 147 28.34 -17.64 2.26
N GLN A 148 28.77 -16.52 2.87
CA GLN A 148 30.19 -16.20 3.07
C GLN A 148 30.84 -16.91 4.27
N THR A 149 30.05 -17.25 5.29
CA THR A 149 30.52 -17.94 6.51
C THR A 149 30.50 -19.46 6.40
N LYS A 150 30.04 -20.05 5.28
CA LYS A 150 30.43 -21.41 4.93
C LYS A 150 31.96 -21.40 4.74
N PRO A 151 32.76 -21.99 5.66
CA PRO A 151 34.10 -22.39 5.27
C PRO A 151 33.91 -23.34 4.09
N ALA A 152 34.87 -23.39 3.17
CA ALA A 152 34.92 -24.42 2.14
C ALA A 152 34.53 -25.78 2.76
N VAL A 153 33.27 -26.21 2.58
CA VAL A 153 32.83 -27.55 2.88
C VAL A 153 33.43 -28.36 1.76
N ASN A 154 34.64 -28.83 2.05
CA ASN A 154 35.14 -30.14 1.71
C ASN A 154 34.39 -30.76 0.52
N LEU A 155 34.69 -30.25 -0.67
CA LEU A 155 34.63 -31.08 -1.84
C LEU A 155 35.72 -32.10 -1.54
N GLN A 156 35.31 -33.34 -1.28
CA GLN A 156 36.22 -34.47 -1.43
C GLN A 156 37.04 -34.18 -2.68
N PRO A 157 38.38 -34.27 -2.62
CA PRO A 157 39.19 -34.06 -3.79
C PRO A 157 38.79 -35.16 -4.79
N ALA A 158 37.91 -34.81 -5.73
CA ALA A 158 37.97 -35.41 -7.05
C ALA A 158 39.41 -35.14 -7.46
N GLN A 159 40.21 -36.20 -7.49
CA GLN A 159 41.63 -36.19 -7.81
C GLN A 159 41.84 -35.55 -9.19
N SER A 160 41.88 -34.23 -9.23
CA SER A 160 42.44 -33.48 -10.34
C SER A 160 43.87 -33.20 -9.93
N ASN A 161 44.74 -34.18 -10.26
CA ASN A 161 46.19 -34.06 -10.22
C ASN A 161 46.60 -32.66 -10.70
N SER A 162 46.89 -31.77 -9.74
CA SER A 162 47.30 -30.39 -9.98
C SER A 162 48.78 -30.32 -10.41
N SER A 163 49.17 -31.13 -11.39
CA SER A 163 50.49 -31.02 -12.03
C SER A 163 50.46 -30.06 -13.23
N ASP A 164 49.32 -29.94 -13.93
CA ASP A 164 49.26 -29.31 -15.26
C ASP A 164 48.11 -28.29 -15.40
N ASN A 165 48.29 -27.11 -14.82
CA ASN A 165 47.36 -25.98 -15.00
C ASN A 165 47.88 -25.00 -16.07
N ILE A 166 46.99 -24.48 -16.91
CA ILE A 166 47.27 -23.53 -18.01
C ILE A 166 48.04 -22.28 -17.53
N PHE A 167 47.82 -21.86 -16.28
CA PHE A 167 48.55 -20.75 -15.67
C PHE A 167 50.05 -21.02 -15.47
N LYS A 168 50.45 -22.29 -15.34
CA LYS A 168 51.86 -22.72 -15.24
C LYS A 168 52.55 -22.73 -16.61
N GLU A 169 51.80 -23.02 -17.67
CA GLU A 169 52.26 -23.02 -19.06
C GLU A 169 52.56 -21.61 -19.56
N ILE A 170 51.71 -20.63 -19.22
CA ILE A 170 51.93 -19.22 -19.55
C ILE A 170 53.16 -18.67 -18.80
N LYS A 171 53.32 -19.04 -17.52
CA LYS A 171 54.45 -18.59 -16.68
C LYS A 171 55.79 -19.16 -17.15
N ASN A 172 55.80 -20.40 -17.64
CA ASN A 172 57.02 -21.08 -18.06
C ASN A 172 57.28 -20.99 -19.58
N GLN A 173 56.37 -20.37 -20.36
CA GLN A 173 56.42 -20.21 -21.82
C GLN A 173 56.84 -21.47 -22.59
N LYS A 174 56.48 -22.65 -22.09
CA LYS A 174 56.77 -23.94 -22.72
C LYS A 174 55.53 -24.81 -22.66
N HIS A 175 55.15 -25.33 -23.83
CA HIS A 175 54.12 -26.35 -23.95
C HIS A 175 54.61 -27.63 -23.28
N ILE A 176 53.87 -28.12 -22.28
CA ILE A 176 54.25 -29.30 -21.49
C ILE A 176 53.79 -30.60 -22.16
N LYS A 177 52.83 -30.52 -23.10
CA LYS A 177 52.37 -31.66 -23.90
C LYS A 177 52.85 -31.54 -25.34
N GLU A 178 53.55 -32.56 -25.79
CA GLU A 178 53.90 -32.75 -27.19
C GLU A 178 52.64 -33.12 -27.99
N HIS A 179 52.53 -32.60 -29.21
CA HIS A 179 51.38 -32.85 -30.08
C HIS A 179 51.38 -34.33 -30.50
N PRO A 180 50.26 -35.06 -30.37
CA PRO A 180 50.19 -36.44 -30.84
C PRO A 180 50.48 -36.48 -32.35
N GLU A 181 51.41 -37.34 -32.76
CA GLU A 181 51.90 -37.51 -34.14
C GLU A 181 50.87 -38.16 -35.11
N GLU A 182 49.58 -38.22 -34.76
CA GLU A 182 48.56 -38.87 -35.61
C GLU A 182 48.05 -38.00 -36.77
N LEU A 183 48.76 -36.92 -37.12
CA LEU A 183 48.46 -36.09 -38.30
C LEU A 183 49.76 -35.72 -39.05
N LYS A 184 50.47 -36.74 -39.54
CA LYS A 184 51.40 -36.61 -40.69
C LYS A 184 50.80 -37.31 -41.90
#